data_AF-A0A7R9YNP8-F1
#
_entry.id   AF-A0A7R9YNP8-F1
#
_cell.length_a   1.000
_cell.length_b   1.000
_cell.length_c   1.000
_cell.angle_alpha   90.00
_cell.angle_beta   90.00
_cell.angle_gamma   90.00
#
_symmetry.space_group_name_H-M   'P 1'
#
loop_
_entity.id
_entity.type
_entity.pdbx_description
1 polymer ?
#
loop_
_entity_poly.entity_id
_entity_poly.type
_entity_poly.pdbx_seq_one_letter_code
_entity_poly.pdbx_strand_id
1 'polypeptide(L)'
;AVDAAREVVRALGVEYEPKPSPVLAHFYTALEAAALNEAPQAVVDATLPDEERALKRAREQVERLRGAAYGDEYDPDAGAKKKRPPKAAVPETDDEWRALASSAGALDALNADALKGYCEQHGLKKSGKKSDLVARVAAHVADG
;
A
#
# COMPACT_ATOMS: atom_id res chain seq x y z
N ALA A 1 -8.77 -32.69 13.19
CA ALA A 1 -8.34 -31.28 13.29
C ALA A 1 -7.22 -31.06 14.33
N VAL A 2 -7.41 -31.47 15.61
CA VAL A 2 -6.42 -31.21 16.68
C VAL A 2 -5.03 -31.78 16.39
N ASP A 3 -4.93 -33.02 15.90
CA ASP A 3 -3.62 -33.62 15.60
C ASP A 3 -2.92 -32.95 14.41
N ALA A 4 -3.67 -32.56 13.38
CA ALA A 4 -3.13 -31.77 12.26
C ALA A 4 -2.61 -30.40 12.73
N ALA A 5 -3.27 -29.77 13.72
CA ALA A 5 -2.79 -28.52 14.31
C ALA A 5 -1.48 -28.72 15.10
N ARG A 6 -1.34 -29.83 15.84
CA ARG A 6 -0.09 -30.18 16.54
C ARG A 6 1.08 -30.40 15.58
N GLU A 7 0.81 -30.98 14.41
CA GLU A 7 1.83 -31.15 13.35
C GLU A 7 2.32 -29.79 12.82
N VAL A 8 1.43 -28.82 12.61
CA VAL A 8 1.81 -27.44 12.23
C VAL A 8 2.68 -26.79 13.30
N VAL A 9 2.27 -26.88 14.58
CA VAL A 9 3.06 -26.33 15.70
C VAL A 9 4.46 -26.94 15.77
N ARG A 10 4.56 -28.26 15.54
CA ARG A 10 5.86 -28.95 15.51
C ARG A 10 6.72 -28.52 14.32
N ALA A 11 6.12 -28.31 13.15
CA ALA A 11 6.84 -27.89 11.94
C ALA A 11 7.33 -26.43 12.02
N LEU A 12 6.56 -25.55 12.67
CA LEU A 12 6.90 -24.14 12.88
C LEU A 12 7.66 -23.87 14.18
N GLY A 13 7.84 -24.88 15.02
CA GLY A 13 8.52 -24.77 16.30
C GLY A 13 9.93 -24.18 16.14
N VAL A 14 10.17 -23.09 16.84
CA VAL A 14 11.48 -22.44 16.98
C VAL A 14 11.72 -22.15 18.46
N GLU A 15 12.99 -22.09 18.84
CA GLU A 15 13.37 -21.64 20.17
C GLU A 15 13.08 -20.14 20.29
N TYR A 16 12.49 -19.73 21.42
CA TYR A 16 12.15 -18.33 21.65
C TYR A 16 13.38 -17.54 22.07
N GLU A 17 13.71 -16.52 21.29
CA GLU A 17 14.72 -15.54 21.63
C GLU A 17 14.08 -14.14 21.69
N PRO A 18 14.31 -13.37 22.76
CA PRO A 18 13.77 -12.02 22.86
C PRO A 18 14.44 -11.11 21.82
N LYS A 19 13.62 -10.50 20.94
CA LYS A 19 14.09 -9.61 19.87
C LYS A 19 14.05 -8.15 20.33
N PRO A 20 14.97 -7.28 19.85
CA PRO A 20 14.95 -5.85 20.16
C PRO A 20 13.72 -5.16 19.56
N SER A 21 13.32 -4.03 20.15
CA SER A 21 12.20 -3.22 19.63
C SER A 21 12.61 -2.56 18.31
N PRO A 22 11.84 -2.73 17.22
CA PRO A 22 12.15 -2.12 15.93
C PRO A 22 12.04 -0.59 16.00
N VAL A 23 11.10 -0.04 16.78
CA VAL A 23 10.92 1.41 16.94
C VAL A 23 12.14 2.05 17.60
N LEU A 24 12.67 1.42 18.66
CA LEU A 24 13.87 1.91 19.32
C LEU A 24 15.10 1.81 18.41
N ALA A 25 15.24 0.69 17.69
CA ALA A 25 16.33 0.53 16.73
C ALA A 25 16.28 1.61 15.64
N HIS A 26 15.13 1.85 15.01
CA HIS A 26 14.94 2.95 14.06
C HIS A 26 15.30 4.32 14.64
N PHE A 27 14.82 4.62 15.86
CA PHE A 27 15.08 5.90 16.51
C PHE A 27 16.58 6.16 16.71
N TYR A 28 17.30 5.20 17.31
CA TYR A 28 18.72 5.37 17.59
C TYR A 28 19.57 5.35 16.33
N THR A 29 19.24 4.52 15.32
CA THR A 29 19.94 4.55 14.02
C THR A 29 19.75 5.89 13.31
N ALA A 30 18.56 6.49 13.38
CA ALA A 30 18.33 7.82 12.81
C ALA A 30 19.11 8.91 13.56
N LEU A 31 19.18 8.81 14.89
CA LEU A 31 19.95 9.74 15.73
C LEU A 31 21.45 9.66 15.43
N GLU A 32 21.99 8.45 15.29
CA GLU A 32 23.38 8.21 14.94
C GLU A 32 23.71 8.78 13.55
N ALA A 33 22.87 8.51 12.54
CA ALA A 33 23.03 9.06 11.21
C ALA A 33 23.01 10.61 11.21
N ALA A 34 22.09 11.21 11.97
CA ALA A 34 22.04 12.66 12.13
C ALA A 34 23.31 13.22 12.79
N ALA A 35 23.87 12.52 13.79
CA ALA A 35 25.11 12.93 14.45
C ALA A 35 26.33 12.84 13.53
N LEU A 36 26.36 11.86 12.62
CA LEU A 36 27.44 11.64 11.65
C LEU A 36 27.25 12.42 10.33
N ASN A 37 26.15 13.16 10.16
CA ASN A 37 25.75 13.77 8.89
C ASN A 37 25.62 12.74 7.74
N GLU A 38 25.14 11.54 8.06
CA GLU A 38 24.85 10.48 7.11
C GLU A 38 23.35 10.32 6.89
N ALA A 39 22.98 9.63 5.81
CA ALA A 39 21.60 9.23 5.60
C ALA A 39 21.22 8.07 6.55
N PRO A 40 20.00 8.06 7.13
CA PRO A 40 19.58 7.01 8.04
C PRO A 40 19.53 5.66 7.33
N GLN A 41 20.12 4.64 7.96
CA GLN A 41 20.11 3.28 7.44
C GLN A 41 18.77 2.60 7.67
N ALA A 42 18.38 1.72 6.74
CA ALA A 42 17.17 0.92 6.88
C ALA A 42 17.37 -0.15 7.96
N VAL A 43 16.54 -0.13 9.00
CA VAL A 43 16.52 -1.16 10.04
C VAL A 43 15.59 -2.30 9.61
N VAL A 44 16.08 -3.54 9.73
CA VAL A 44 15.28 -4.74 9.46
C VAL A 44 14.42 -5.05 10.69
N ASP A 45 13.10 -5.11 10.50
CA ASP A 45 12.17 -5.50 11.55
C ASP A 45 12.20 -7.02 11.76
N ALA A 46 12.99 -7.45 12.75
CA ALA A 46 13.08 -8.85 13.12
C ALA A 46 11.81 -9.40 13.78
N THR A 47 10.82 -8.56 14.14
CA THR A 47 9.57 -9.02 14.77
C THR A 47 8.58 -9.59 13.75
N LEU A 48 8.78 -9.30 12.45
CA LEU A 48 7.96 -9.85 11.39
C LEU A 48 8.18 -11.36 11.24
N PRO A 49 7.12 -12.13 10.91
CA PRO A 49 7.26 -13.54 10.58
C PRO A 49 8.13 -13.74 9.33
N ASP A 50 8.99 -14.76 9.37
CA ASP A 50 9.70 -15.25 8.18
C ASP A 50 8.74 -16.13 7.37
N GLU A 51 7.91 -15.49 6.54
CA GLU A 51 6.85 -16.14 5.77
C GLU A 51 7.39 -17.20 4.80
N GLU A 52 8.50 -16.92 4.13
CA GLU A 52 9.10 -17.83 3.15
C GLU A 52 9.55 -19.13 3.83
N ARG A 53 10.29 -19.01 4.94
CA ARG A 53 10.76 -20.18 5.68
C ARG A 53 9.62 -20.92 6.35
N ALA A 54 8.65 -20.21 6.91
CA ALA A 54 7.47 -20.80 7.54
C ALA A 54 6.66 -21.62 6.51
N LEU A 55 6.37 -21.03 5.35
CA LEU A 55 5.65 -21.69 4.28
C LEU A 55 6.41 -22.92 3.78
N LYS A 56 7.71 -22.80 3.52
CA LYS A 56 8.55 -23.93 3.07
C LYS A 56 8.53 -25.11 4.04
N ARG A 57 8.44 -24.86 5.35
CA ARG A 57 8.47 -25.90 6.39
C ARG A 57 7.12 -26.55 6.65
N ALA A 58 6.04 -25.78 6.59
CA ALA A 58 4.74 -26.20 7.10
C ALA A 58 3.64 -26.28 6.03
N ARG A 59 3.96 -26.07 4.73
CA ARG A 59 2.96 -26.02 3.65
C ARG A 59 1.98 -27.19 3.66
N GLU A 60 2.50 -28.41 3.72
CA GLU A 60 1.67 -29.62 3.68
C GLU A 60 0.79 -29.76 4.93
N GLN A 61 1.35 -29.47 6.10
CA GLN A 61 0.65 -29.54 7.38
C GLN A 61 -0.46 -28.48 7.45
N VAL A 62 -0.21 -27.29 6.90
CA VAL A 62 -1.19 -26.21 6.80
C VAL A 62 -2.34 -26.58 5.87
N GLU A 63 -2.06 -27.15 4.69
CA GLU A 63 -3.13 -27.62 3.78
C GLU A 63 -3.95 -28.75 4.40
N ARG A 64 -3.29 -29.71 5.06
CA ARG A 64 -3.97 -30.79 5.78
C ARG A 64 -4.86 -30.26 6.90
N LEU A 65 -4.37 -29.27 7.65
CA LEU A 65 -5.17 -28.60 8.68
C LEU A 65 -6.34 -27.84 8.06
N ARG A 66 -6.12 -27.13 6.95
CA ARG A 66 -7.16 -26.38 6.23
C ARG A 66 -8.31 -27.30 5.81
N GLY A 67 -8.01 -28.40 5.11
CA GLY A 67 -9.04 -29.36 4.71
C GLY A 67 -9.76 -29.99 5.90
N ALA A 68 -9.03 -30.36 6.95
CA ALA A 68 -9.62 -30.97 8.15
C ALA A 68 -10.45 -30.01 9.03
N ALA A 69 -10.24 -28.68 8.90
CA ALA A 69 -10.93 -27.67 9.71
C ALA A 69 -12.08 -26.99 8.97
N TYR A 70 -11.88 -26.66 7.69
CA TYR A 70 -12.81 -25.84 6.93
C TYR A 70 -13.48 -26.59 5.76
N GLY A 71 -12.98 -27.76 5.38
CA GLY A 71 -13.43 -28.47 4.17
C GLY A 71 -13.01 -27.78 2.87
N ASP A 72 -13.33 -28.41 1.74
CA ASP A 72 -12.85 -27.97 0.42
C ASP A 72 -13.64 -26.77 -0.14
N GLU A 73 -14.84 -26.51 0.38
CA GLU A 73 -15.71 -25.42 -0.08
C GLU A 73 -15.35 -24.04 0.53
N TYR A 74 -14.45 -24.01 1.51
CA TYR A 74 -14.07 -22.77 2.18
C TYR A 74 -13.00 -21.99 1.40
N ASP A 75 -13.43 -20.87 0.80
CA ASP A 75 -12.56 -19.86 0.22
C ASP A 75 -12.42 -18.66 1.19
N PRO A 76 -11.26 -18.47 1.84
CA PRO A 76 -11.03 -17.35 2.76
C PRO A 76 -11.01 -15.98 2.05
N ASP A 77 -10.85 -15.95 0.72
CA ASP A 77 -10.72 -14.73 -0.08
C ASP A 77 -11.99 -14.40 -0.87
N ALA A 78 -13.08 -15.18 -0.74
CA ALA A 78 -14.33 -14.98 -1.47
C ALA A 78 -14.97 -13.58 -1.27
N GLY A 79 -14.54 -12.81 -0.26
CA GLY A 79 -14.96 -11.43 0.00
C GLY A 79 -13.86 -10.37 -0.17
N ALA A 80 -12.63 -10.74 -0.54
CA ALA A 80 -11.50 -9.82 -0.61
C ALA A 80 -11.61 -8.90 -1.85
N LYS A 81 -12.17 -7.71 -1.66
CA LYS A 81 -12.12 -6.65 -2.68
C LYS A 81 -10.66 -6.30 -2.94
N LYS A 82 -10.14 -6.58 -4.15
CA LYS A 82 -8.81 -6.14 -4.63
C LYS A 82 -8.56 -4.69 -4.18
N LYS A 83 -7.50 -4.49 -3.38
CA LYS A 83 -7.06 -3.14 -2.99
C LYS A 83 -6.82 -2.36 -4.27
N ARG A 84 -7.64 -1.33 -4.49
CA ARG A 84 -7.46 -0.40 -5.62
C ARG A 84 -6.09 0.28 -5.43
N PRO A 85 -5.33 0.51 -6.52
CA PRO A 85 -4.07 1.24 -6.42
C PRO A 85 -4.28 2.60 -5.74
N PRO A 86 -3.26 3.12 -5.04
CA PRO A 86 -3.37 4.40 -4.33
C PRO A 86 -3.81 5.50 -5.29
N LYS A 87 -4.83 6.25 -4.87
CA LYS A 87 -5.42 7.35 -5.65
C LYS A 87 -4.38 8.47 -5.72
N ALA A 88 -4.08 8.98 -6.92
CA ALA A 88 -3.22 10.14 -7.09
C ALA A 88 -3.73 11.28 -6.19
N ALA A 89 -2.81 11.91 -5.45
CA ALA A 89 -3.11 13.03 -4.57
C ALA A 89 -3.80 14.13 -5.38
N VAL A 90 -4.86 14.71 -4.82
CA VAL A 90 -5.56 15.82 -5.46
C VAL A 90 -4.70 17.07 -5.25
N PRO A 91 -4.26 17.76 -6.31
CA PRO A 91 -3.55 19.01 -6.15
C PRO A 91 -4.44 20.07 -5.48
N GLU A 92 -3.89 20.77 -4.50
CA GLU A 92 -4.60 21.72 -3.64
C GLU A 92 -4.36 23.17 -4.06
N THR A 93 -3.28 23.44 -4.81
CA THR A 93 -2.89 24.80 -5.24
C THR A 93 -2.83 24.93 -6.76
N ASP A 94 -3.08 26.13 -7.28
CA ASP A 94 -3.04 26.42 -8.72
C ASP A 94 -1.67 26.08 -9.36
N ASP A 95 -0.58 26.27 -8.61
CA ASP A 95 0.77 25.93 -9.07
C ASP A 95 1.00 24.42 -9.17
N GLU A 96 0.38 23.61 -8.31
CA GLU A 96 0.37 22.16 -8.44
C GLU A 96 -0.45 21.69 -9.64
N TRP A 97 -1.58 22.36 -9.93
CA TRP A 97 -2.37 22.11 -11.15
C TRP A 97 -1.58 22.46 -12.42
N ARG A 98 -0.79 23.55 -12.41
CA ARG A 98 0.16 23.91 -13.49
C ARG A 98 1.27 22.90 -13.67
N ALA A 99 1.90 22.47 -12.59
CA ALA A 99 2.94 21.45 -12.65
C ALA A 99 2.39 20.12 -13.19
N LEU A 100 1.19 19.73 -12.77
CA LEU A 100 0.54 18.49 -13.20
C LEU A 100 0.09 18.57 -14.67
N ALA A 101 -0.45 19.70 -15.12
CA ALA A 101 -0.84 19.91 -16.52
C ALA A 101 0.38 19.90 -17.46
N SER A 102 1.54 20.34 -16.98
CA SER A 102 2.80 20.32 -17.75
C SER A 102 3.33 18.90 -17.96
N SER A 103 2.92 17.94 -17.12
CA SER A 103 3.28 16.53 -17.28
C SER A 103 2.27 15.78 -18.16
N ALA A 104 2.76 15.22 -19.27
CA ALA A 104 1.91 14.54 -20.25
C ALA A 104 1.13 13.37 -19.61
N GLY A 105 -0.20 13.45 -19.64
CA GLY A 105 -1.09 12.39 -19.17
C GLY A 105 -1.38 12.37 -17.67
N ALA A 106 -0.77 13.23 -16.85
CA ALA A 106 -0.97 13.18 -15.40
C ALA A 106 -2.36 13.69 -14.96
N LEU A 107 -2.96 14.63 -15.71
CA LEU A 107 -4.35 15.04 -15.50
C LEU A 107 -5.35 13.90 -15.76
N ASP A 108 -5.02 12.95 -16.65
CA ASP A 108 -5.88 11.79 -16.90
C ASP A 108 -5.70 10.69 -15.83
N ALA A 109 -4.66 10.76 -15.00
CA ALA A 109 -4.52 9.90 -13.84
C ALA A 109 -5.42 10.33 -12.66
N LEU A 110 -5.92 11.58 -12.65
CA LEU A 110 -6.77 12.09 -11.59
C LEU A 110 -8.19 11.51 -11.62
N ASN A 111 -8.84 11.54 -10.46
CA ASN A 111 -10.25 11.18 -10.35
C ASN A 111 -11.14 12.24 -11.01
N ALA A 112 -12.24 11.82 -11.63
CA ALA A 112 -13.20 12.73 -12.23
C ALA A 112 -13.77 13.74 -11.22
N ASP A 113 -13.89 13.36 -9.94
CA ASP A 113 -14.35 14.28 -8.88
C ASP A 113 -13.33 15.38 -8.57
N ALA A 114 -12.03 15.09 -8.68
CA ALA A 114 -10.97 16.09 -8.49
C ALA A 114 -11.00 17.14 -9.61
N LEU A 115 -11.14 16.67 -10.86
CA LEU A 115 -11.28 17.55 -12.03
C LEU A 115 -12.56 18.41 -11.97
N LYS A 116 -13.65 17.87 -11.43
CA LYS A 116 -14.89 18.63 -11.19
C LYS A 116 -14.70 19.68 -10.08
N GLY A 117 -13.98 19.34 -9.01
CA GLY A 117 -13.66 20.26 -7.93
C GLY A 117 -12.88 21.48 -8.41
N TYR A 118 -11.85 21.27 -9.22
CA TYR A 118 -11.12 22.36 -9.89
C TYR A 118 -12.06 23.19 -10.78
N CYS A 119 -12.87 22.53 -11.61
CA CYS A 119 -13.82 23.24 -12.46
C CYS A 119 -14.79 24.11 -11.65
N GLU A 120 -15.28 23.64 -10.49
CA GLU A 120 -16.19 24.39 -9.63
C GLU A 120 -15.51 25.61 -9.00
N GLN A 121 -14.25 25.48 -8.55
CA GLN A 121 -13.48 26.57 -7.95
C GLN A 121 -13.19 27.70 -8.95
N HIS A 122 -12.91 27.37 -10.21
CA HIS A 122 -12.61 28.35 -11.26
C HIS A 122 -13.84 28.72 -12.11
N GLY A 123 -15.06 28.35 -11.69
CA GLY A 123 -16.30 28.72 -12.39
C GLY A 123 -16.50 28.05 -13.77
N LEU A 124 -15.80 26.95 -14.03
CA LEU A 124 -15.86 26.17 -15.26
C LEU A 124 -17.01 25.14 -15.22
N LYS A 125 -17.48 24.73 -16.41
CA LYS A 125 -18.60 23.78 -16.54
C LYS A 125 -18.21 22.37 -16.05
N LYS A 126 -18.95 21.81 -15.09
CA LYS A 126 -18.71 20.45 -14.52
C LYS A 126 -19.27 19.27 -15.32
N SER A 127 -19.90 19.52 -16.46
CA SER A 127 -20.52 18.48 -17.31
C SER A 127 -19.56 17.97 -18.39
N GLY A 128 -19.62 16.68 -18.69
CA GLY A 128 -18.88 16.06 -19.80
C GLY A 128 -18.28 14.72 -19.43
N LYS A 129 -17.61 14.08 -20.39
CA LYS A 129 -16.77 12.91 -20.14
C LYS A 129 -15.48 13.36 -19.45
N LYS A 130 -14.77 12.42 -18.81
CA LYS A 130 -13.52 12.72 -18.10
C LYS A 130 -12.49 13.40 -19.02
N SER A 131 -12.37 12.95 -20.28
CA SER A 131 -11.54 13.58 -21.31
C SER A 131 -11.83 15.07 -21.50
N ASP A 132 -13.11 15.46 -21.45
CA ASP A 132 -13.57 16.82 -21.67
C ASP A 132 -13.25 17.70 -20.46
N LEU A 133 -13.30 17.12 -19.26
CA LEU A 133 -12.86 17.78 -18.03
C LEU A 133 -11.33 18.00 -18.06
N VAL A 134 -10.55 16.99 -18.44
CA VAL A 134 -9.08 17.08 -18.55
C VAL A 134 -8.67 18.17 -19.54
N ALA A 135 -9.26 18.19 -20.74
CA ALA A 135 -8.97 19.19 -21.76
C ALA A 135 -9.27 20.62 -21.28
N ARG A 136 -10.37 20.80 -20.52
CA ARG A 136 -10.76 22.10 -19.98
C ARG A 136 -9.83 22.60 -18.88
N VAL A 137 -9.42 21.70 -17.97
CA VAL A 137 -8.43 22.04 -16.94
C VAL A 137 -7.10 22.40 -17.58
N ALA A 138 -6.62 21.60 -18.54
CA ALA A 138 -5.38 21.86 -19.26
C ALA A 138 -5.39 23.22 -20.00
N ALA A 139 -6.50 23.59 -20.64
CA ALA A 139 -6.64 24.88 -21.31
C ALA A 139 -6.61 26.06 -20.33
N HIS A 140 -7.40 25.99 -19.25
CA HIS A 140 -7.44 27.06 -18.24
C HIS A 140 -6.09 27.29 -17.55
N VAL A 141 -5.35 26.21 -17.31
CA VAL A 141 -4.04 26.25 -16.66
C VAL A 141 -2.94 26.79 -17.59
N ALA A 142 -3.13 26.67 -18.91
CA ALA A 142 -2.20 27.22 -19.91
C ALA A 142 -2.46 28.70 -20.22
N ASP A 143 -3.69 29.17 -20.07
CA ASP A 143 -4.12 30.55 -20.38
C ASP A 143 -3.92 31.55 -19.22
N GLY A 144 -3.55 31.10 -18.01
CA GLY A 144 -3.39 31.93 -16.81
C GLY A 144 -2.09 31.72 -16.05
#